data_AF-A0A2N2G837-F1
#
_entry.id   AF-A0A2N2G837-F1
#
_cell.length_a   1.000
_cell.length_b   1.000
_cell.length_c   1.000
_cell.angle_alpha   90.00
_cell.angle_beta   90.00
_cell.angle_gamma   90.00
#
_symmetry.space_group_name_H-M   'P 1'
#
loop_
_entity.id
_entity.type
_entity.pdbx_description
1 polymer ?
#
loop_
_entity_poly.entity_id
_entity_poly.type
_entity_poly.pdbx_seq_one_letter_code
_entity_poly.pdbx_strand_id
1 'polypeptide(L)'
;MHDSVYLDGYWQSEKYFSDISVIIRNEFTATSPQTGRNLALAQHMASCESISLHVRRGDYVTDEKTNTIHGTCDLDYYVRCIEHLSHTINHPYFFIFSDDPDWAEKNLKITHPVTFISHNGPKKNYEDLRLMSQCRHHIIANSSFSWWGAWLNQYPDKLVLSPDRWFKEETFNTKDLIPSTWQRL
;
A
#
# COMPACT_ATOMS: atom_id res chain seq x y z
N MET A 1 24.39 37.18 -3.41
CA MET A 1 23.19 36.90 -2.59
C MET A 1 22.78 35.49 -2.96
N HIS A 2 22.77 34.55 -2.00
CA HIS A 2 22.16 33.26 -2.26
C HIS A 2 20.68 33.44 -1.96
N ASP A 3 19.86 33.41 -3.00
CA ASP A 3 18.41 33.41 -2.83
C ASP A 3 18.02 32.13 -2.09
N SER A 4 17.28 32.27 -1.00
CA SER A 4 16.73 31.14 -0.28
C SER A 4 15.67 30.47 -1.16
N VAL A 5 15.92 29.23 -1.57
CA VAL A 5 14.95 28.42 -2.31
C VAL A 5 14.15 27.57 -1.32
N TYR A 6 12.82 27.60 -1.42
CA TYR A 6 11.91 26.70 -0.72
C TYR A 6 11.34 25.71 -1.73
N LEU A 7 11.53 24.42 -1.44
CA LEU A 7 11.01 23.33 -2.25
C LEU A 7 9.79 22.73 -1.54
N ASP A 8 8.64 22.76 -2.21
CA ASP A 8 7.39 22.20 -1.73
C ASP A 8 6.89 21.10 -2.68
N GLY A 9 6.36 20.01 -2.13
CA GLY A 9 5.85 18.90 -2.92
C GLY A 9 5.82 17.57 -2.16
N TYR A 10 5.21 16.57 -2.78
CA TYR A 10 5.09 15.23 -2.21
C TYR A 10 6.31 14.33 -2.46
N TRP A 11 7.13 14.62 -3.48
CA TRP A 11 8.35 13.88 -3.84
C TRP A 11 8.16 12.36 -3.96
N GLN A 12 6.99 11.93 -4.44
CA GLN A 12 6.60 10.54 -4.58
C GLN A 12 7.04 10.00 -5.94
N SER A 13 8.30 9.62 -6.09
CA SER A 13 8.80 8.89 -7.25
C SER A 13 10.04 8.08 -6.88
N GLU A 14 10.08 6.81 -7.29
CA GLU A 14 11.27 5.99 -7.12
C GLU A 14 12.48 6.50 -7.92
N LYS A 15 12.24 7.29 -8.98
CA LYS A 15 13.31 7.83 -9.83
C LYS A 15 14.26 8.76 -9.08
N TYR A 16 13.85 9.29 -7.93
CA TYR A 16 14.72 10.10 -7.08
C TYR A 16 15.75 9.28 -6.30
N PHE A 17 15.55 7.96 -6.17
CA PHE A 17 16.37 7.12 -5.30
C PHE A 17 16.61 5.69 -5.83
N SER A 18 16.25 5.41 -7.08
CA SER A 18 16.35 4.06 -7.67
C SER A 18 17.78 3.56 -7.73
N ASP A 19 18.75 4.46 -7.88
CA ASP A 19 20.19 4.19 -7.88
C ASP A 19 20.72 3.77 -6.51
N ILE A 20 20.03 4.15 -5.43
CA ILE A 20 20.36 3.78 -4.05
C ILE A 20 19.33 2.85 -3.41
N SER A 21 18.53 2.13 -4.21
CA SER A 21 17.41 1.34 -3.71
C SER A 21 17.80 0.32 -2.62
N VAL A 22 19.00 -0.25 -2.71
CA VAL A 22 19.54 -1.19 -1.72
C VAL A 22 19.75 -0.51 -0.36
N ILE A 23 20.27 0.72 -0.37
CA ILE A 23 20.46 1.51 0.86
C ILE A 23 19.10 1.81 1.49
N ILE A 24 18.14 2.30 0.69
CA ILE A 24 16.80 2.62 1.18
C ILE A 24 16.13 1.39 1.82
N ARG A 25 16.18 0.22 1.17
CA ARG A 25 15.58 -1.02 1.73
C ARG A 25 16.25 -1.45 3.04
N ASN A 26 17.57 -1.30 3.15
CA ASN A 26 18.29 -1.62 4.37
C ASN A 26 17.91 -0.68 5.51
N GLU A 27 17.88 0.64 5.26
CA GLU A 27 17.53 1.65 6.27
C GLU A 27 16.07 1.55 6.75
N PHE A 28 15.16 1.10 5.88
CA PHE A 28 13.75 0.87 6.23
C PHE A 28 13.49 -0.50 6.89
N THR A 29 14.52 -1.31 7.12
CA THR A 29 14.39 -2.57 7.85
C THR A 29 14.27 -2.29 9.34
N ALA A 30 13.16 -2.70 9.95
CA ALA A 30 12.96 -2.57 11.38
C ALA A 30 14.04 -3.33 12.17
N THR A 31 14.73 -2.62 13.07
CA THR A 31 15.83 -3.17 13.88
C THR A 31 15.34 -4.04 15.04
N SER A 32 14.10 -3.83 15.49
CA SER A 32 13.46 -4.68 16.49
C SER A 32 12.92 -5.97 15.87
N PRO A 33 12.99 -7.12 16.59
CA PRO A 33 12.35 -8.34 16.13
C PRO A 33 10.83 -8.20 16.16
N GLN A 34 10.17 -8.76 15.15
CA GLN A 34 8.72 -8.99 15.18
C GLN A 34 8.38 -10.00 16.28
N THR A 35 7.32 -9.74 17.04
CA THR A 35 6.90 -10.61 18.16
C THR A 35 5.38 -10.82 18.15
N GLY A 36 4.93 -11.83 18.90
CA GLY A 36 3.51 -12.11 19.11
C GLY A 36 2.73 -12.28 17.81
N ARG A 37 1.58 -11.58 17.69
CA ARG A 37 0.70 -11.68 16.54
C ARG A 37 1.37 -11.26 15.23
N ASN A 38 2.25 -10.25 15.23
CA ASN A 38 2.94 -9.81 14.01
C ASN A 38 3.90 -10.90 13.49
N LEU A 39 4.61 -11.58 14.39
CA LEU A 39 5.48 -12.68 13.99
C LEU A 39 4.68 -13.84 13.38
N ALA A 40 3.56 -14.22 13.99
CA ALA A 40 2.68 -15.27 13.47
C ALA A 40 2.09 -14.90 12.09
N LEU A 41 1.69 -13.65 11.91
CA LEU A 41 1.21 -13.14 10.62
C LEU A 41 2.31 -13.15 9.56
N ALA A 42 3.51 -12.68 9.88
CA ALA A 42 4.65 -12.70 8.96
C ALA A 42 5.00 -14.12 8.51
N GLN A 43 4.98 -15.09 9.43
CA GLN A 43 5.19 -16.51 9.12
C GLN A 43 4.10 -17.05 8.19
N HIS A 44 2.83 -16.68 8.43
CA HIS A 44 1.73 -17.08 7.57
C HIS A 44 1.83 -16.46 6.17
N MET A 45 2.15 -15.17 6.07
CA MET A 45 2.34 -14.48 4.80
C MET A 45 3.47 -15.11 3.97
N ALA A 46 4.51 -15.61 4.61
CA ALA A 46 5.61 -16.31 3.95
C ALA A 46 5.22 -17.73 3.46
N SER A 47 4.17 -18.33 4.02
CA SER A 47 3.75 -19.71 3.69
C SER A 47 2.64 -19.80 2.65
N CYS A 48 2.16 -18.68 2.10
CA CYS A 48 1.08 -18.63 1.13
C CYS A 48 1.31 -17.55 0.05
N GLU A 49 0.43 -17.52 -0.95
CA GLU A 49 0.35 -16.43 -1.92
C GLU A 49 -0.32 -15.20 -1.28
N SER A 50 0.45 -14.50 -0.45
CA SER A 50 -0.01 -13.38 0.36
C SER A 50 -0.18 -12.09 -0.46
N ILE A 51 -1.36 -11.49 -0.34
CA ILE A 51 -1.70 -10.23 -1.01
C ILE A 51 -2.04 -9.20 0.07
N SER A 52 -1.26 -8.12 0.17
CA SER A 52 -1.67 -6.99 0.99
C SER A 52 -2.71 -6.17 0.23
N LEU A 53 -3.88 -5.91 0.81
CA LEU A 53 -4.86 -4.95 0.29
C LEU A 53 -4.98 -3.81 1.29
N HIS A 54 -4.63 -2.60 0.86
CA HIS A 54 -4.74 -1.42 1.70
C HIS A 54 -5.94 -0.58 1.31
N VAL A 55 -6.80 -0.28 2.28
CA VAL A 55 -7.92 0.65 2.15
C VAL A 55 -7.58 1.94 2.89
N ARG A 56 -7.52 3.06 2.16
CA ARG A 56 -7.35 4.40 2.75
C ARG A 56 -8.66 5.17 2.65
N ARG A 57 -9.27 5.48 3.79
CA ARG A 57 -10.52 6.24 3.86
C ARG A 57 -10.53 7.33 4.91
N GLY A 58 -9.86 7.16 6.05
CA GLY A 58 -9.95 8.01 7.25
C GLY A 58 -10.15 9.51 6.99
N ASP A 59 -9.05 10.26 6.89
CA ASP A 59 -9.08 11.70 6.56
C ASP A 59 -9.61 11.98 5.15
N TYR A 60 -9.48 11.03 4.23
CA TYR A 60 -9.93 11.19 2.84
C TYR A 60 -11.46 11.25 2.71
N VAL A 61 -12.20 10.75 3.70
CA VAL A 61 -13.66 10.81 3.80
C VAL A 61 -14.11 11.85 4.82
N THR A 62 -13.34 12.05 5.90
CA THR A 62 -13.75 12.93 7.01
C THR A 62 -13.29 14.39 6.86
N ASP A 63 -12.31 14.68 6.00
CA ASP A 63 -11.87 16.03 5.67
C ASP A 63 -12.23 16.39 4.22
N GLU A 64 -13.13 17.35 4.04
CA GLU A 64 -13.59 17.82 2.73
C GLU A 64 -12.46 18.38 1.85
N LYS A 65 -11.46 19.03 2.44
CA LYS A 65 -10.31 19.57 1.68
C LYS A 65 -9.46 18.42 1.17
N THR A 66 -9.17 17.44 2.02
CA THR A 66 -8.40 16.24 1.67
C THR A 66 -9.13 15.42 0.60
N ASN A 67 -10.45 15.25 0.71
CA ASN A 67 -11.26 14.56 -0.30
C ASN A 67 -11.21 15.26 -1.67
N THR A 68 -11.24 16.59 -1.68
CA THR A 68 -11.24 17.38 -2.92
C THR A 68 -9.93 17.21 -3.70
N ILE A 69 -8.81 17.06 -2.99
CA ILE A 69 -7.48 16.92 -3.58
C ILE A 69 -7.17 15.45 -3.92
N HIS A 70 -7.26 14.55 -2.93
CA HIS A 70 -6.85 13.17 -3.08
C HIS A 70 -7.95 12.27 -3.64
N GLY A 71 -9.21 12.48 -3.23
CA GLY A 71 -10.29 11.52 -3.44
C GLY A 71 -10.04 10.18 -2.74
N THR A 72 -10.96 9.23 -2.88
CA THR A 72 -10.80 7.85 -2.40
C THR A 72 -10.86 6.87 -3.55
N CYS A 73 -10.16 5.75 -3.42
CA CYS A 73 -10.40 4.60 -4.28
C CYS A 73 -11.84 4.11 -4.02
N ASP A 74 -12.61 3.94 -5.09
CA ASP A 74 -13.98 3.42 -4.98
C ASP A 74 -13.98 1.90 -4.73
N LEU A 75 -15.16 1.36 -4.41
CA LEU A 75 -15.30 -0.07 -4.16
C LEU A 75 -15.02 -0.89 -5.43
N ASP A 76 -15.35 -0.35 -6.60
CA ASP A 76 -15.19 -1.03 -7.89
C ASP A 76 -13.72 -1.28 -8.21
N TYR A 77 -12.83 -0.33 -7.90
CA TYR A 77 -11.38 -0.49 -7.97
C TYR A 77 -10.91 -1.73 -7.19
N TYR A 78 -11.34 -1.87 -5.94
CA TYR A 78 -10.94 -3.03 -5.13
C TYR A 78 -11.50 -4.33 -5.70
N VAL A 79 -12.76 -4.34 -6.17
CA VAL A 79 -13.38 -5.50 -6.82
C VAL A 79 -12.57 -5.92 -8.05
N ARG A 80 -12.28 -5.00 -8.97
CA ARG A 80 -11.47 -5.27 -10.17
C ARG A 80 -10.08 -5.81 -9.82
N CYS A 81 -9.43 -5.24 -8.80
CA CYS A 81 -8.11 -5.70 -8.37
C CYS A 81 -8.12 -7.10 -7.75
N ILE A 82 -9.11 -7.39 -6.91
CA ILE A 82 -9.31 -8.71 -6.30
C ILE A 82 -9.54 -9.74 -7.40
N GLU A 83 -10.46 -9.48 -8.34
CA GLU A 83 -10.74 -10.37 -9.47
C GLU A 83 -9.50 -10.61 -10.34
N HIS A 84 -8.75 -9.55 -10.64
CA HIS A 84 -7.53 -9.64 -11.44
C HIS A 84 -6.48 -10.56 -10.81
N LEU A 85 -6.18 -10.36 -9.52
CA LEU A 85 -5.22 -11.22 -8.82
C LEU A 85 -5.75 -12.64 -8.60
N SER A 86 -7.05 -12.80 -8.32
CA SER A 86 -7.69 -14.10 -8.18
C SER A 86 -7.65 -14.96 -9.44
N HIS A 87 -7.62 -14.35 -10.64
CA HIS A 87 -7.42 -15.07 -11.89
C HIS A 87 -5.95 -15.36 -12.22
N THR A 88 -5.03 -14.60 -11.63
CA THR A 88 -3.60 -14.68 -11.95
C THR A 88 -2.83 -15.57 -10.97
N ILE A 89 -3.25 -15.58 -9.71
CA ILE A 89 -2.58 -16.25 -8.59
C ILE A 89 -3.41 -17.45 -8.15
N ASN A 90 -2.76 -18.60 -7.99
CA ASN A 90 -3.41 -19.79 -7.44
C ASN A 90 -3.51 -19.68 -5.91
N HIS A 91 -4.71 -19.88 -5.37
CA HIS A 91 -4.99 -19.85 -3.93
C HIS A 91 -4.51 -18.58 -3.20
N PRO A 92 -4.95 -17.38 -3.64
CA PRO A 92 -4.55 -16.13 -3.02
C PRO A 92 -5.07 -16.02 -1.58
N TYR A 93 -4.27 -15.42 -0.70
CA TYR A 93 -4.66 -15.07 0.66
C TYR A 93 -4.57 -13.56 0.87
N PHE A 94 -5.69 -12.93 1.21
CA PHE A 94 -5.74 -11.47 1.36
C PHE A 94 -5.50 -11.03 2.80
N PHE A 95 -4.58 -10.11 3.00
CA PHE A 95 -4.31 -9.45 4.27
C PHE A 95 -4.73 -7.99 4.16
N ILE A 96 -5.78 -7.61 4.88
CA ILE A 96 -6.44 -6.31 4.73
C ILE A 96 -5.91 -5.34 5.78
N PHE A 97 -5.39 -4.20 5.32
CA PHE A 97 -4.92 -3.10 6.14
C PHE A 97 -5.83 -1.90 5.87
N SER A 98 -6.32 -1.24 6.91
CA SER A 98 -7.22 -0.10 6.74
C SER A 98 -7.12 0.88 7.91
N ASP A 99 -7.26 2.17 7.62
CA ASP A 99 -7.53 3.18 8.64
C ASP A 99 -9.02 3.29 9.01
N ASP A 100 -9.87 2.52 8.33
CA ASP A 100 -11.29 2.28 8.63
C ASP A 100 -11.58 0.77 8.48
N PRO A 101 -11.19 -0.06 9.48
CA PRO A 101 -11.30 -1.52 9.38
C PRO A 101 -12.76 -2.00 9.32
N ASP A 102 -13.67 -1.34 10.04
CA ASP A 102 -15.10 -1.68 10.06
C ASP A 102 -15.72 -1.48 8.67
N TRP A 103 -15.37 -0.38 7.98
CA TRP A 103 -15.81 -0.19 6.59
C TRP A 103 -15.24 -1.25 5.67
N ALA A 104 -13.94 -1.56 5.79
CA ALA A 104 -13.29 -2.57 4.94
C ALA A 104 -13.97 -3.93 5.08
N GLU A 105 -14.23 -4.37 6.32
CA GLU A 105 -14.90 -5.65 6.60
C GLU A 105 -16.34 -5.69 6.10
N LYS A 106 -17.08 -4.58 6.24
CA LYS A 106 -18.47 -4.50 5.78
C LYS A 106 -18.59 -4.50 4.25
N ASN A 107 -17.71 -3.80 3.55
CA ASN A 107 -17.86 -3.47 2.13
C ASN A 107 -17.06 -4.37 1.19
N LEU A 108 -15.87 -4.85 1.59
CA LEU A 108 -15.08 -5.74 0.74
C LEU A 108 -15.72 -7.14 0.72
N LYS A 109 -16.11 -7.59 -0.47
CA LYS A 109 -16.63 -8.95 -0.69
C LYS A 109 -15.53 -9.78 -1.33
N ILE A 110 -14.82 -10.53 -0.48
CA ILE A 110 -13.70 -11.38 -0.90
C ILE A 110 -14.13 -12.84 -0.70
N THR A 111 -14.16 -13.63 -1.78
CA THR A 111 -14.50 -15.07 -1.75
C THR A 111 -13.31 -15.97 -1.42
N HIS A 112 -12.14 -15.38 -1.19
CA HIS A 112 -10.90 -16.05 -0.84
C HIS A 112 -10.59 -15.91 0.66
N PRO A 113 -9.67 -16.74 1.20
CA PRO A 113 -9.18 -16.56 2.56
C PRO A 113 -8.69 -15.14 2.81
N VAL A 114 -9.12 -14.58 3.96
CA VAL A 114 -8.86 -13.19 4.31
C VAL A 114 -8.49 -13.05 5.79
N THR A 115 -7.63 -12.09 6.11
CA THR A 115 -7.35 -11.69 7.49
C THR A 115 -7.27 -10.17 7.58
N PHE A 116 -8.09 -9.59 8.46
CA PHE A 116 -8.07 -8.17 8.75
C PHE A 116 -6.99 -7.86 9.81
N ILE A 117 -6.15 -6.88 9.50
CA ILE A 117 -5.04 -6.42 10.34
C ILE A 117 -5.42 -5.08 10.94
N SER A 118 -5.77 -5.09 12.23
CA SER A 118 -6.27 -3.91 12.95
C SER A 118 -5.68 -3.76 14.37
N HIS A 119 -4.71 -4.60 14.75
CA HIS A 119 -4.21 -4.68 16.13
C HIS A 119 -2.99 -3.79 16.43
N ASN A 120 -2.31 -3.24 15.42
CA ASN A 120 -1.08 -2.46 15.62
C ASN A 120 -1.36 -1.01 16.08
N GLY A 121 -2.46 -0.41 15.61
CA GLY A 121 -2.86 0.95 15.96
C GLY A 121 -1.83 2.03 15.56
N PRO A 122 -2.09 3.32 15.84
CA PRO A 122 -1.28 4.42 15.32
C PRO A 122 0.16 4.45 15.87
N LYS A 123 0.40 3.90 17.07
CA LYS A 123 1.73 3.86 17.70
C LYS A 123 2.64 2.76 17.15
N LYS A 124 2.08 1.78 16.43
CA LYS A 124 2.84 0.67 15.82
C LYS A 124 2.50 0.49 14.35
N ASN A 125 2.07 1.54 13.65
CA ASN A 125 1.80 1.49 12.21
C ASN A 125 3.03 1.03 11.38
N TYR A 126 4.26 1.19 11.89
CA TYR A 126 5.45 0.61 11.28
C TYR A 126 5.39 -0.92 11.17
N GLU A 127 4.66 -1.61 12.05
CA GLU A 127 4.42 -3.05 11.94
C GLU A 127 3.45 -3.37 10.81
N ASP A 128 2.46 -2.50 10.53
CA ASP A 128 1.59 -2.67 9.36
C ASP A 128 2.42 -2.50 8.07
N LEU A 129 3.27 -1.48 8.01
CA LEU A 129 4.18 -1.27 6.88
C LEU A 129 5.12 -2.47 6.68
N ARG A 130 5.67 -3.00 7.78
CA ARG A 130 6.54 -4.19 7.78
C ARG A 130 5.80 -5.45 7.31
N LEU A 131 4.58 -5.68 7.78
CA LEU A 131 3.77 -6.81 7.34
C LEU A 131 3.36 -6.67 5.87
N MET A 132 3.00 -5.46 5.42
CA MET A 132 2.74 -5.21 4.01
C MET A 132 3.94 -5.56 3.16
N SER A 133 5.15 -5.09 3.50
CA SER A 133 6.37 -5.39 2.72
C SER A 133 6.81 -6.86 2.74
N GLN A 134 6.23 -7.66 3.63
CA GLN A 134 6.43 -9.11 3.71
C GLN A 134 5.41 -9.93 2.89
N CYS A 135 4.31 -9.31 2.44
CA CYS A 135 3.39 -9.95 1.49
C CYS A 135 4.06 -10.14 0.13
N ARG A 136 3.60 -11.11 -0.68
CA ARG A 136 4.13 -11.37 -2.03
C ARG A 136 3.62 -10.38 -3.07
N HIS A 137 2.33 -10.03 -3.02
CA HIS A 137 1.68 -9.14 -3.97
C HIS A 137 0.88 -8.04 -3.25
N HIS A 138 0.45 -7.03 -4.00
CA HIS A 138 -0.16 -5.82 -3.41
C HIS A 138 -1.31 -5.25 -4.24
N ILE A 139 -2.35 -4.84 -3.53
CA ILE A 139 -3.36 -3.88 -3.99
C ILE A 139 -3.20 -2.65 -3.11
N ILE A 140 -2.72 -1.55 -3.69
CA ILE A 140 -2.45 -0.31 -2.95
C ILE A 140 -3.60 0.68 -3.11
N ALA A 141 -3.79 1.56 -2.14
CA ALA A 141 -4.63 2.74 -2.31
C ALA A 141 -3.79 3.89 -2.90
N ASN A 142 -4.44 5.03 -3.19
CA ASN A 142 -3.80 6.32 -3.45
C ASN A 142 -3.15 6.90 -2.18
N SER A 143 -2.24 6.14 -1.58
CA SER A 143 -1.62 6.39 -0.29
C SER A 143 -0.13 6.06 -0.34
N SER A 144 0.70 7.01 0.10
CA SER A 144 2.15 6.81 0.23
C SER A 144 2.49 5.65 1.17
N PHE A 145 1.64 5.37 2.16
CA PHE A 145 1.85 4.27 3.10
C PHE A 145 1.84 2.91 2.37
N SER A 146 0.79 2.64 1.59
CA SER A 146 0.72 1.42 0.80
C SER A 146 1.70 1.38 -0.36
N TRP A 147 2.04 2.54 -0.93
CA TRP A 147 3.11 2.66 -1.92
C TRP A 147 4.45 2.17 -1.35
N TRP A 148 4.84 2.65 -0.17
CA TRP A 148 6.07 2.19 0.50
C TRP A 148 6.00 0.72 0.90
N GLY A 149 4.86 0.24 1.37
CA GLY A 149 4.66 -1.19 1.67
C GLY A 149 4.96 -2.07 0.45
N ALA A 150 4.46 -1.70 -0.72
CA ALA A 150 4.70 -2.42 -1.98
C ALA A 150 6.12 -2.23 -2.54
N TRP A 151 6.70 -1.04 -2.38
CA TRP A 151 8.04 -0.74 -2.88
C TRP A 151 9.14 -1.46 -2.09
N LEU A 152 8.97 -1.55 -0.76
CA LEU A 152 9.91 -2.23 0.15
C LEU A 152 9.88 -3.76 0.03
N ASN A 153 8.81 -4.35 -0.51
CA ASN A 153 8.76 -5.77 -0.87
C ASN A 153 9.89 -6.11 -1.86
N GLN A 154 10.63 -7.19 -1.59
CA GLN A 154 11.78 -7.64 -2.38
C GLN A 154 11.53 -8.85 -3.29
N TYR A 155 10.32 -9.42 -3.29
CA TYR A 155 9.90 -10.45 -4.23
C TYR A 155 9.99 -9.91 -5.67
N PRO A 156 10.79 -10.54 -6.55
CA PRO A 156 10.99 -10.07 -7.92
C PRO A 156 9.78 -10.31 -8.82
N ASP A 157 8.95 -11.29 -8.46
CA ASP A 157 7.72 -11.72 -9.13
C ASP A 157 6.46 -11.06 -8.55
N LYS A 158 6.62 -10.07 -7.67
CA LYS A 158 5.49 -9.35 -7.08
C LYS A 158 4.61 -8.71 -8.16
N LEU A 159 3.32 -8.77 -7.92
CA LEU A 159 2.31 -8.04 -8.69
C LEU A 159 1.84 -6.89 -7.81
N VAL A 160 1.82 -5.69 -8.35
CA VAL A 160 1.35 -4.50 -7.63
C VAL A 160 0.30 -3.81 -8.48
N LEU A 161 -0.92 -3.78 -7.95
CA LEU A 161 -2.06 -3.07 -8.53
C LEU A 161 -2.25 -1.75 -7.79
N SER A 162 -2.36 -0.67 -8.55
CA SER A 162 -2.51 0.70 -8.06
C SER A 162 -3.69 1.38 -8.76
N PRO A 163 -4.32 2.40 -8.16
CA PRO A 163 -5.42 3.10 -8.80
C PRO A 163 -4.92 3.89 -10.03
N ASP A 164 -5.68 3.85 -11.11
CA ASP A 164 -5.47 4.67 -12.31
C ASP A 164 -5.44 6.17 -11.98
N ARG A 165 -6.27 6.57 -11.02
CA ARG A 165 -6.39 7.95 -10.54
C ARG A 165 -5.84 8.07 -9.12
N TRP A 166 -4.68 8.70 -9.00
CA TRP A 166 -4.04 8.93 -7.69
C TRP A 166 -4.55 10.19 -6.98
N PHE A 167 -4.77 11.29 -7.73
CA PHE A 167 -5.35 12.53 -7.22
C PHE A 167 -6.65 12.83 -7.95
N LYS A 168 -7.62 13.42 -7.22
CA LYS A 168 -8.83 13.96 -7.81
C LYS A 168 -8.54 15.25 -8.57
N GLU A 169 -7.61 16.06 -8.06
CA GLU A 169 -7.18 17.28 -8.74
C GLU A 169 -6.21 16.97 -9.91
N GLU A 170 -6.51 17.48 -11.10
CA GLU A 170 -5.76 17.19 -12.33
C GLU A 170 -4.46 17.97 -12.48
N THR A 171 -4.22 18.96 -11.60
CA THR A 171 -3.00 19.79 -11.61
C THR A 171 -1.75 19.01 -11.19
N PHE A 172 -1.91 17.89 -10.48
CA PHE A 172 -0.81 17.05 -10.03
C PHE A 172 -0.28 16.15 -11.15
N ASN A 173 1.01 16.31 -11.45
CA ASN A 173 1.71 15.41 -12.36
C ASN A 173 2.08 14.09 -11.66
N THR A 174 1.43 12.99 -12.04
CA THR A 174 1.66 11.65 -11.50
C THR A 174 2.41 10.72 -12.45
N LYS A 175 3.02 11.27 -13.51
CA LYS A 175 3.71 10.50 -14.55
C LYS A 175 4.75 9.54 -13.99
N ASP A 176 5.54 10.01 -13.03
CA ASP A 176 6.65 9.25 -12.45
C ASP A 176 6.33 8.67 -11.06
N LEU A 177 5.07 8.75 -10.64
CA LEU A 177 4.64 8.36 -9.28
C LEU A 177 4.60 6.85 -9.10
N ILE A 178 4.05 6.15 -10.08
CA ILE A 178 3.90 4.69 -10.04
C ILE A 178 5.08 4.07 -10.80
N PRO A 179 5.88 3.19 -10.16
CA PRO A 179 6.91 2.40 -10.83
C PRO A 179 6.37 1.74 -12.10
N SER A 180 7.15 1.74 -13.17
CA SER A 180 6.71 1.24 -14.48
C SER A 180 6.37 -0.26 -14.52
N THR A 181 6.83 -1.01 -13.51
CA THR A 181 6.54 -2.44 -13.33
C THR A 181 5.20 -2.69 -12.64
N TRP A 182 4.54 -1.65 -12.11
CA TRP A 182 3.25 -1.77 -11.44
C TRP A 182 2.13 -1.51 -12.43
N GLN A 183 1.01 -2.21 -12.24
CA GLN A 183 -0.16 -2.08 -13.07
C GLN A 183 -1.13 -1.07 -12.44
N ARG A 184 -1.70 -0.22 -13.29
CA ARG A 184 -2.77 0.71 -12.91
C ARG A 184 -4.13 0.14 -13.35
N LEU A 185 -5.13 0.27 -12.49
CA LEU A 185 -6.49 -0.27 -12.65
C LEU A 185 -7.56 0.66 -12.10
#